data_AF-A0A6M9Q0E3-F1
#
_entry.id   AF-A0A6M9Q0E3-F1
#
_cell.length_a   1.000
_cell.length_b   1.000
_cell.length_c   1.000
_cell.angle_alpha   90.00
_cell.angle_beta   90.00
_cell.angle_gamma   90.00
#
_symmetry.space_group_name_H-M   'P 1'
#
loop_
_entity.id
_entity.type
_entity.pdbx_description
1 polymer ?
#
loop_
_entity_poly.entity_id
_entity_poly.type
_entity_poly.pdbx_seq_one_letter_code
_entity_poly.pdbx_strand_id
1 'polypeptide(L)'
;MNFQFEKKFLVSGLVMFLCGLLAPIYSPYAAAQIGLLQAHLIGAVQALVFFAFAWMWPQLSLPAFSKKIATLTLYVSLWANWVGTFLVGVFGGGREQYIVH
;
A
#
# COMPACT_ATOMS: atom_id res chain seq x y z
N MET A 1 9.84 -21.60 -19.47
CA MET A 1 9.07 -21.47 -18.21
C MET A 1 7.80 -20.67 -18.51
N ASN A 2 6.62 -21.22 -18.27
CA ASN A 2 5.37 -20.46 -18.34
C ASN A 2 5.19 -19.74 -17.00
N PHE A 3 5.48 -18.44 -16.97
CA PHE A 3 5.30 -17.64 -15.76
C PHE A 3 3.80 -17.39 -15.54
N GLN A 4 3.23 -18.08 -14.55
CA GLN A 4 1.89 -17.82 -14.04
C GLN A 4 2.03 -16.76 -12.94
N PHE A 5 1.30 -15.66 -13.04
CA PHE A 5 1.24 -14.61 -12.03
C PHE A 5 -0.20 -14.21 -11.75
N GLU A 6 -0.49 -13.83 -10.51
CA GLU A 6 -1.83 -13.43 -10.11
C GLU A 6 -2.08 -11.96 -10.46
N LYS A 7 -2.84 -11.76 -11.54
CA LYS A 7 -3.11 -10.43 -12.13
C LYS A 7 -3.67 -9.43 -11.13
N LYS A 8 -4.48 -9.88 -10.17
CA LYS A 8 -5.10 -9.00 -9.17
C LYS A 8 -4.05 -8.27 -8.33
N PHE A 9 -3.06 -9.00 -7.80
CA PHE A 9 -2.01 -8.38 -7.00
C PHE A 9 -1.13 -7.45 -7.85
N LEU A 10 -0.88 -7.82 -9.11
CA LEU A 10 -0.12 -6.96 -10.03
C LEU A 10 -0.84 -5.62 -10.27
N VAL A 11 -2.13 -5.65 -10.59
CA VAL A 11 -2.92 -4.43 -10.83
C VAL A 11 -3.02 -3.61 -9.55
N SER A 12 -3.31 -4.23 -8.40
CA SER A 12 -3.37 -3.53 -7.12
C SER A 12 -2.04 -2.90 -6.74
N GLY A 13 -0.92 -3.60 -6.98
CA GLY A 13 0.42 -3.05 -6.77
C GLY A 13 0.71 -1.86 -7.66
N LEU A 14 0.30 -1.90 -8.93
CA LEU A 14 0.46 -0.76 -9.84
C LEU A 14 -0.34 0.46 -9.38
N VAL A 15 -1.60 0.27 -8.98
CA VAL A 15 -2.43 1.36 -8.46
C VAL A 15 -1.82 1.93 -7.19
N MET A 16 -1.39 1.08 -6.24
CA MET A 16 -0.71 1.51 -5.01
C MET A 16 0.56 2.30 -5.30
N PHE A 17 1.36 1.86 -6.28
CA PHE A 17 2.58 2.53 -6.68
C PHE A 17 2.30 3.94 -7.22
N LEU A 18 1.31 4.06 -8.11
CA LEU A 18 0.87 5.34 -8.64
C LEU A 18 0.35 6.25 -7.53
N CYS A 19 -0.48 5.74 -6.63
CA CYS A 19 -0.96 6.45 -5.46
C CYS A 19 0.19 6.96 -4.57
N GLY A 20 1.22 6.14 -4.33
CA GLY A 20 2.42 6.54 -3.60
C GLY A 20 3.23 7.63 -4.32
N LEU A 21 3.43 7.50 -5.64
CA LEU A 21 4.14 8.52 -6.43
C LEU A 21 3.41 9.86 -6.50
N LEU A 22 2.08 9.82 -6.52
CA LEU A 22 1.24 11.01 -6.62
C LEU A 22 0.97 11.68 -5.26
N ALA A 23 1.10 10.94 -4.15
CA ALA A 23 0.88 11.48 -2.80
C ALA A 23 1.62 12.81 -2.51
N PRO A 24 2.93 12.97 -2.81
CA PRO A 24 3.65 14.20 -2.49
C PRO A 24 3.29 15.39 -3.39
N ILE A 25 2.54 15.21 -4.47
CA ILE A 25 2.04 16.33 -5.30
C ILE A 25 1.15 17.26 -4.46
N TYR A 26 0.45 16.71 -3.47
CA TYR A 26 -0.38 17.47 -2.55
C TYR A 26 0.40 18.13 -1.40
N SER A 27 1.74 17.97 -1.35
CA SER A 27 2.61 18.48 -0.28
C SER A 27 2.42 19.98 0.06
N PRO A 28 2.26 20.90 -0.91
CA PRO A 28 2.03 22.32 -0.61
C PRO A 28 0.73 22.61 0.16
N TYR A 29 -0.26 21.72 0.07
CA TYR A 29 -1.58 21.88 0.68
C TYR A 29 -1.80 20.93 1.86
N ALA A 30 -0.75 20.21 2.26
CA ALA A 30 -0.83 19.17 3.27
C ALA A 30 -0.90 19.76 4.68
N ALA A 31 -1.82 19.24 5.50
CA ALA A 31 -1.78 19.52 6.92
C ALA A 31 -0.55 18.86 7.56
N ALA A 32 -0.26 17.59 7.29
CA ALA A 32 0.94 16.93 7.82
C ALA A 32 1.88 16.50 6.68
N GLN A 33 2.90 17.33 6.40
CA GLN A 33 3.91 17.03 5.39
C GLN A 33 4.62 15.69 5.63
N ILE A 34 4.93 15.37 6.89
CA ILE A 34 5.53 14.08 7.27
C ILE A 34 4.57 12.92 6.97
N GLY A 35 3.26 13.09 7.23
CA GLY A 35 2.24 12.09 6.89
C GLY A 35 2.18 11.81 5.39
N LEU A 36 2.26 12.84 4.54
CA LEU A 36 2.33 12.64 3.08
C LEU A 36 3.63 11.99 2.62
N LEU A 37 4.78 12.33 3.23
CA LEU A 37 6.05 11.67 2.95
C LEU A 37 5.99 10.17 3.32
N GLN A 38 5.36 9.84 4.45
CA GLN A 38 5.11 8.45 4.82
C GLN A 38 4.16 7.76 3.85
N ALA A 39 3.07 8.43 3.42
CA ALA A 39 2.15 7.87 2.44
C ALA A 39 2.83 7.57 1.09
N HIS A 40 3.76 8.43 0.66
CA HIS A 40 4.62 8.19 -0.50
C HIS A 40 5.43 6.90 -0.35
N LEU A 41 6.19 6.81 0.75
CA LEU A 41 7.07 5.68 1.02
C LEU A 41 6.28 4.38 1.17
N ILE A 42 5.18 4.39 1.92
CA ILE A 42 4.30 3.24 2.11
C ILE A 42 3.73 2.80 0.76
N GLY A 43 3.25 3.72 -0.07
CA GLY A 43 2.71 3.37 -1.39
C GLY A 43 3.75 2.70 -2.28
N ALA A 44 4.99 3.22 -2.31
CA ALA A 44 6.07 2.63 -3.07
C ALA A 44 6.47 1.24 -2.55
N VAL A 45 6.70 1.10 -1.23
CA VAL A 45 7.17 -0.16 -0.63
C VAL A 45 6.09 -1.23 -0.65
N GLN A 46 4.83 -0.89 -0.34
CA GLN A 46 3.73 -1.87 -0.37
C GLN A 46 3.38 -2.30 -1.78
N ALA A 47 3.57 -1.46 -2.80
CA ALA A 47 3.46 -1.89 -4.18
C ALA A 47 4.46 -3.01 -4.52
N LEU A 48 5.70 -2.91 -4.04
CA LEU A 48 6.70 -3.97 -4.20
C LEU A 48 6.25 -5.27 -3.51
N VAL A 49 5.63 -5.15 -2.34
CA VAL A 49 5.03 -6.31 -1.63
C VAL A 49 3.92 -6.94 -2.47
N PHE A 50 3.03 -6.12 -3.06
CA PHE A 50 2.02 -6.61 -4.01
C PHE A 50 2.64 -7.33 -5.21
N PHE A 51 3.72 -6.82 -5.79
CA PHE A 51 4.42 -7.46 -6.90
C PHE A 51 5.06 -8.79 -6.50
N ALA A 52 5.66 -8.87 -5.31
CA ALA A 52 6.19 -10.13 -4.77
C ALA A 52 5.07 -11.17 -4.63
N PHE A 53 3.92 -10.77 -4.05
CA PHE A 53 2.77 -11.66 -3.94
C PHE A 53 2.19 -12.05 -5.31
N ALA A 54 2.14 -11.15 -6.29
CA ALA A 54 1.68 -11.49 -7.64
C ALA A 54 2.46 -12.67 -8.24
N TRP A 55 3.76 -12.76 -7.94
CA TRP A 55 4.63 -13.84 -8.41
C TRP A 55 4.55 -15.11 -7.55
N MET A 56 4.43 -14.96 -6.23
CA MET A 56 4.43 -16.07 -5.28
C MET A 56 3.05 -16.75 -5.17
N TRP A 57 1.94 -16.02 -5.35
CA TRP A 57 0.59 -16.54 -5.08
C TRP A 57 0.19 -17.80 -5.85
N PRO A 58 0.56 -17.97 -7.14
CA PRO A 58 0.26 -19.18 -7.89
C PRO A 58 1.02 -20.41 -7.36
N GLN A 59 2.15 -20.20 -6.71
CA GLN A 59 3.00 -21.25 -6.14
C GLN A 59 2.54 -21.67 -4.73
N LEU A 60 1.64 -20.88 -4.12
CA LEU A 60 1.13 -21.11 -2.78
C LEU A 60 0.05 -22.22 -2.78
N SER A 61 0.42 -23.37 -2.21
CA SER A 61 -0.49 -24.48 -1.92
C SER A 61 -1.16 -24.27 -0.57
N LEU A 62 -2.40 -23.79 -0.57
CA LEU A 62 -3.22 -23.58 0.61
C LEU A 62 -4.63 -24.10 0.37
N PRO A 63 -5.36 -24.54 1.42
CA PRO A 63 -6.79 -24.77 1.34
C PRO A 63 -7.53 -23.53 0.81
N ALA A 64 -8.57 -23.73 -0.01
CA ALA A 64 -9.26 -22.63 -0.69
C ALA A 64 -9.79 -21.56 0.28
N PHE A 65 -10.27 -21.97 1.46
CA PHE A 65 -10.73 -21.06 2.52
C PHE A 65 -9.59 -20.20 3.06
N SER A 66 -8.47 -20.81 3.47
CA SER A 66 -7.30 -20.11 3.98
C SER A 66 -6.70 -19.16 2.94
N LYS A 67 -6.66 -19.56 1.66
CA LYS A 67 -6.18 -18.71 0.57
C LYS A 67 -7.07 -17.48 0.35
N LYS A 68 -8.40 -17.63 0.49
CA LYS A 68 -9.34 -16.49 0.44
C LYS A 68 -9.13 -15.52 1.60
N ILE A 69 -9.04 -16.02 2.83
CA ILE A 69 -8.79 -15.17 4.01
C ILE A 69 -7.44 -14.45 3.87
N ALA A 70 -6.37 -15.17 3.52
CA ALA A 70 -5.05 -14.59 3.33
C ALA A 70 -5.05 -13.52 2.24
N THR A 71 -5.80 -13.72 1.14
CA THR A 71 -5.95 -12.69 0.11
C THR A 71 -6.64 -11.47 0.70
N LEU A 72 -7.79 -11.65 1.35
CA LEU A 72 -8.58 -10.52 1.89
C LEU A 72 -7.80 -9.71 2.93
N THR A 73 -7.17 -10.38 3.90
CA THR A 73 -6.43 -9.71 4.97
C THR A 73 -5.22 -8.94 4.44
N LEU A 74 -4.53 -9.48 3.44
CA LEU A 74 -3.40 -8.84 2.78
C LEU A 74 -3.85 -7.59 2.01
N TYR A 75 -4.93 -7.67 1.24
CA TYR A 75 -5.47 -6.48 0.56
C TYR A 75 -5.90 -5.40 1.56
N VAL A 76 -6.65 -5.78 2.59
CA VAL A 76 -7.13 -4.83 3.60
C VAL A 76 -5.96 -4.22 4.36
N SER A 77 -4.96 -4.99 4.77
CA SER A 77 -3.84 -4.47 5.55
C SER A 77 -2.98 -3.49 4.76
N LEU A 78 -2.66 -3.81 3.49
CA LEU A 78 -1.87 -2.91 2.65
C LEU A 78 -2.68 -1.63 2.33
N TRP A 79 -3.91 -1.76 1.84
CA TRP A 79 -4.72 -0.60 1.50
C TRP A 79 -5.10 0.27 2.69
N ALA A 80 -5.54 -0.31 3.81
CA ALA A 80 -5.90 0.46 4.99
C ALA A 80 -4.68 1.20 5.57
N ASN A 81 -3.50 0.59 5.54
CA ASN A 81 -2.28 1.25 5.99
C ASN A 81 -1.96 2.47 5.11
N TRP A 82 -1.98 2.34 3.79
CA TRP A 82 -1.73 3.46 2.90
C TRP A 82 -2.79 4.57 3.02
N VAL A 83 -4.08 4.20 2.98
CA VAL A 83 -5.19 5.16 3.10
C VAL A 83 -5.13 5.90 4.43
N GLY A 84 -4.89 5.19 5.53
CA GLY A 84 -4.75 5.79 6.85
C GLY A 84 -3.64 6.83 6.89
N THR A 85 -2.45 6.49 6.40
CA THR A 85 -1.32 7.43 6.36
C THR A 85 -1.56 8.60 5.41
N PHE A 86 -2.22 8.37 4.27
CA PHE A 86 -2.58 9.45 3.35
C PHE A 86 -3.57 10.43 3.99
N LEU A 87 -4.60 9.92 4.67
CA LEU A 87 -5.57 10.74 5.40
C LEU A 87 -4.90 11.53 6.54
N VAL A 88 -3.95 10.94 7.25
CA VAL A 88 -3.10 11.65 8.22
C VAL A 88 -2.35 12.80 7.54
N GLY A 89 -1.75 12.56 6.38
CA GLY A 89 -1.06 13.60 5.60
C GLY A 89 -1.98 14.75 5.18
N VAL A 90 -3.18 14.43 4.68
CA VAL A 90 -4.16 15.42 4.17
C VAL A 90 -4.83 16.19 5.30
N PHE A 91 -5.33 15.51 6.33
CA PHE A 91 -6.15 16.12 7.39
C PHE A 91 -5.36 16.51 8.64
N GLY A 92 -4.11 16.03 8.78
CA GLY A 92 -3.24 16.37 9.90
C GLY A 92 -3.55 15.64 11.20
N GLY A 93 -4.30 14.53 11.15
CA GLY A 93 -4.53 13.68 12.31
C GLY A 93 -3.22 13.09 12.83
N GLY A 94 -2.96 13.12 14.14
CA GLY A 94 -1.70 12.62 14.69
C GLY A 94 -0.50 13.52 14.43
N ARG A 95 -0.70 14.80 14.08
CA ARG A 95 0.38 15.82 13.96
C ARG A 95 1.27 15.83 15.21
N GLU A 96 0.69 15.64 16.39
CA GLU A 96 1.37 15.53 17.69
C GLU A 96 2.29 14.30 17.84
N GLN A 97 2.11 13.24 17.03
CA GLN A 97 3.01 12.09 17.02
C GLN A 97 4.33 12.39 16.30
N TYR A 98 4.36 13.45 15.50
CA TYR A 98 5.51 13.88 14.75
C TYR A 98 6.17 15.04 15.50
N ILE A 99 7.28 14.75 16.18
CA ILE A 99 8.09 15.78 16.85
C ILE A 99 8.67 16.68 15.75
N VAL A 100 8.11 17.87 15.60
CA VAL A 100 8.67 18.93 14.75
C VAL A 100 9.31 19.94 15.69
N HIS A 101 10.65 19.90 15.76
CA HIS A 101 11.46 20.92 16.43
C HIS A 101 11.52 22.20 15.58
#